data_AF-A0A968FZF3-F1
#
_entry.id   AF-A0A968FZF3-F1
#
_cell.length_a   1.000
_cell.length_b   1.000
_cell.length_c   1.000
_cell.angle_alpha   90.00
_cell.angle_beta   90.00
_cell.angle_gamma   90.00
#
_symmetry.space_group_name_H-M   'P 1'
#
loop_
_entity.id
_entity.type
_entity.pdbx_description
1 polymer ?
#
loop_
_entity_poly.entity_id
_entity_poly.type
_entity_poly.pdbx_seq_one_letter_code
_entity_poly.pdbx_strand_id
1 'polypeptide(L)'
;MASNIGPSASTTGYRSARTRPRRHAPTDKKGSCRIPERTLEFGHYLYHRGLITYTQLINALVWQRQQRPVLGELAINLGWLKKEDTLTVTRQRGPYARFGERAIRMGLLSPGQVKALILYQRTMQKKLGQYFVEKGILSAEEIEHLARKMDEHNSRFYKQRQQRHKQAL
;
A
#
# COMPACT_ATOMS: atom_id res chain seq x y z
N MET A 1 -15.72 -17.20 75.27
CA MET A 1 -16.45 -17.14 73.97
C MET A 1 -16.26 -15.72 73.45
N ALA A 2 -15.15 -15.45 72.75
CA ALA A 2 -15.01 -15.50 71.29
C ALA A 2 -15.99 -14.54 70.59
N SER A 3 -15.62 -13.55 69.78
CA SER A 3 -14.32 -13.08 69.29
C SER A 3 -14.49 -11.65 68.75
N ASN A 4 -13.39 -10.91 68.79
CA ASN A 4 -13.22 -9.53 68.33
C ASN A 4 -13.42 -9.36 66.82
N ILE A 5 -13.98 -8.20 66.45
CA ILE A 5 -14.01 -7.64 65.09
C ILE A 5 -12.66 -6.99 64.80
N GLY A 6 -12.06 -7.31 63.65
CA GLY A 6 -10.92 -6.60 63.07
C GLY A 6 -11.11 -6.48 61.55
N PRO A 7 -10.74 -5.34 60.91
CA PRO A 7 -10.98 -5.11 59.49
C PRO A 7 -9.87 -5.71 58.63
N SER A 8 -10.22 -6.44 57.57
CA SER A 8 -9.28 -6.95 56.58
C SER A 8 -9.28 -6.07 55.33
N ALA A 9 -8.36 -5.10 55.27
CA ALA A 9 -8.02 -4.38 54.06
C ALA A 9 -6.92 -5.15 53.30
N SER A 10 -7.29 -5.80 52.20
CA SER A 10 -6.36 -6.55 51.36
C SER A 10 -5.67 -5.63 50.34
N THR A 11 -4.46 -5.21 50.69
CA THR A 11 -3.45 -4.62 49.81
C THR A 11 -3.10 -5.59 48.68
N THR A 12 -3.50 -5.31 47.44
CA THR A 12 -2.98 -5.99 46.25
C THR A 12 -2.19 -5.00 45.40
N GLY A 13 -0.87 -5.17 45.41
CA GLY A 13 0.09 -4.30 44.75
C GLY A 13 -0.04 -4.30 43.23
N TYR A 14 -0.05 -3.10 42.66
CA TYR A 14 0.18 -2.89 41.24
C TYR A 14 1.62 -3.30 40.90
N ARG A 15 1.77 -4.46 40.27
CA ARG A 15 3.03 -4.87 39.64
C ARG A 15 3.40 -3.84 38.59
N SER A 16 4.55 -3.19 38.78
CA SER A 16 5.20 -2.32 37.80
C SER A 16 5.23 -3.01 36.44
N ALA A 17 4.42 -2.49 35.51
CA ALA A 17 4.52 -2.85 34.11
C ALA A 17 5.89 -2.38 33.63
N ARG A 18 6.76 -3.34 33.32
CA ARG A 18 8.05 -3.13 32.67
C ARG A 18 7.84 -2.21 31.47
N THR A 19 8.28 -0.96 31.57
CA THR A 19 8.43 -0.04 30.45
C THR A 19 9.44 -0.66 29.50
N ARG A 20 8.96 -1.35 28.47
CA ARG A 20 9.80 -1.73 27.34
C ARG A 20 10.39 -0.44 26.78
N PRO A 21 11.72 -0.29 26.71
CA PRO A 21 12.32 0.90 26.13
C PRO A 21 11.75 1.06 24.72
N ARG A 22 11.25 2.26 24.42
CA ARG A 22 10.76 2.65 23.10
C ARG A 22 11.84 2.27 22.09
N ARG A 23 11.53 1.35 21.18
CA ARG A 23 12.38 1.04 20.02
C ARG A 23 12.72 2.37 19.36
N HIS A 24 14.01 2.67 19.26
CA HIS A 24 14.51 3.89 18.64
C HIS A 24 13.75 4.15 17.33
N ALA A 25 13.22 5.37 17.19
CA ALA A 25 12.60 5.80 15.95
C ALA A 25 13.61 5.55 14.81
N PRO A 26 13.17 4.97 13.68
CA PRO A 26 14.07 4.79 12.54
C PRO A 26 14.63 6.17 12.18
N THR A 27 15.95 6.31 12.22
CA THR A 27 16.61 7.49 11.68
C THR A 27 16.29 7.52 10.19
N ASP A 28 15.43 8.45 9.81
CA ASP A 28 14.84 8.49 8.47
C ASP A 28 15.89 9.01 7.49
N LYS A 29 16.77 8.10 7.04
CA LYS A 29 17.85 8.42 6.12
C LYS A 29 17.25 8.83 4.77
N LYS A 30 17.69 9.98 4.26
CA LYS A 30 17.48 10.34 2.84
C LYS A 30 18.15 9.26 1.97
N GLY A 31 17.54 8.95 0.83
CA GLY A 31 18.03 7.84 0.01
C GLY A 31 19.45 8.08 -0.56
N SER A 32 20.10 6.97 -0.91
CA SER A 32 21.47 6.96 -1.44
C SER A 32 21.54 7.66 -2.79
N CYS A 33 22.48 8.60 -2.94
CA CYS A 33 22.72 9.40 -4.16
C CYS A 33 23.11 8.60 -5.42
N ARG A 34 23.11 7.26 -5.37
CA ARG A 34 23.39 6.41 -6.54
C ARG A 34 22.09 5.92 -7.14
N ILE A 35 21.74 6.45 -8.32
CA ILE A 35 20.58 5.99 -9.11
C ILE A 35 20.94 4.63 -9.74
N PRO A 36 20.16 3.56 -9.47
CA PRO A 36 20.39 2.26 -10.08
C PRO A 36 20.32 2.27 -11.62
N GLU A 37 21.17 1.46 -12.26
CA GLU A 37 21.17 1.21 -13.71
C GLU A 37 20.04 0.25 -14.15
N ARG A 38 18.82 0.59 -13.76
CA ARG A 38 17.60 -0.14 -14.13
C ARG A 38 16.44 0.85 -14.24
N THR A 39 15.34 0.40 -14.83
CA THR A 39 14.10 1.15 -14.80
C THR A 39 13.60 1.28 -13.36
N LEU A 40 13.18 2.48 -12.97
CA LEU A 40 12.69 2.78 -11.63
C LEU A 40 11.25 3.26 -11.70
N GLU A 41 10.49 2.90 -10.66
CA GLU A 41 9.21 3.54 -10.37
C GLU A 41 9.44 4.92 -9.76
N PHE A 42 8.48 5.83 -9.95
CA PHE A 42 8.62 7.23 -9.56
C PHE A 42 9.00 7.43 -8.09
N GLY A 43 8.32 6.74 -7.16
CA GLY A 43 8.66 6.83 -5.74
C GLY A 43 10.10 6.39 -5.41
N HIS A 44 10.57 5.31 -6.04
CA HIS A 44 11.94 4.83 -5.88
C HIS A 44 12.96 5.79 -6.50
N TYR A 45 12.62 6.40 -7.63
CA TYR A 45 13.44 7.41 -8.28
C TYR A 45 13.66 8.64 -7.38
N LEU A 46 12.58 9.15 -6.75
CA LEU A 46 12.67 10.26 -5.81
C LEU A 46 13.51 9.91 -4.57
N TYR A 47 13.36 8.69 -4.06
CA TYR A 47 14.14 8.20 -2.93
C TYR A 47 15.64 8.13 -3.28
N HIS A 48 16.01 7.51 -4.40
CA HIS A 48 17.40 7.43 -4.85
C HIS A 48 18.02 8.79 -5.22
N ARG A 49 17.20 9.80 -5.53
CA ARG A 49 17.68 11.19 -5.69
C ARG A 49 17.86 11.93 -4.36
N GLY A 50 17.50 11.32 -3.23
CA GLY A 50 17.56 11.95 -1.91
C GLY A 50 16.49 13.03 -1.70
N LEU A 51 15.49 13.11 -2.57
CA LEU A 51 14.41 14.11 -2.52
C LEU A 51 13.36 13.77 -1.48
N ILE A 52 13.18 12.47 -1.21
CA ILE A 52 12.26 11.97 -0.18
C ILE A 52 12.98 10.97 0.73
N THR A 53 12.49 10.83 1.95
CA THR A 53 12.92 9.79 2.88
C THR A 53 12.20 8.47 2.62
N TYR A 54 12.70 7.38 3.21
CA TYR A 54 12.01 6.10 3.12
C TYR A 54 10.63 6.15 3.78
N THR A 55 10.50 6.82 4.92
CA THR A 55 9.19 6.95 5.60
C THR A 55 8.19 7.74 4.76
N GLN A 56 8.63 8.81 4.08
CA GLN A 56 7.78 9.56 3.15
C GLN A 56 7.33 8.71 1.97
N LEU A 57 8.21 7.87 1.41
CA LEU A 57 7.86 6.92 0.36
C LEU A 57 6.80 5.92 0.84
N ILE A 58 6.99 5.32 2.01
CA ILE A 58 6.03 4.37 2.58
C ILE A 58 4.68 5.04 2.84
N ASN A 59 4.67 6.24 3.42
CA ASN A 59 3.45 6.99 3.68
C ASN A 59 2.71 7.33 2.38
N ALA A 60 3.44 7.72 1.33
CA ALA A 60 2.87 7.96 0.01
C ALA A 60 2.19 6.70 -0.56
N LEU A 61 2.86 5.54 -0.48
CA LEU A 61 2.32 4.26 -0.96
C LEU A 61 1.08 3.81 -0.16
N VAL A 62 1.10 3.99 1.16
CA VAL A 62 -0.05 3.70 2.03
C VAL A 62 -1.22 4.62 1.70
N TRP A 63 -0.99 5.93 1.58
CA TRP A 63 -2.01 6.89 1.16
C TRP A 63 -2.61 6.49 -0.19
N GLN A 64 -1.76 6.18 -1.18
CA GLN A 64 -2.21 5.79 -2.51
C GLN A 64 -3.05 4.50 -2.50
N ARG A 65 -2.74 3.57 -1.60
CA ARG A 65 -3.47 2.31 -1.43
C ARG A 65 -4.84 2.55 -0.77
N GLN A 66 -4.93 3.43 0.22
CA GLN A 66 -6.16 3.75 0.92
C GLN A 66 -7.23 4.37 0.01
N GLN A 67 -6.81 5.05 -1.07
CA GLN A 67 -7.74 5.60 -2.06
C GLN A 67 -8.40 4.54 -2.95
N ARG A 68 -7.94 3.28 -2.93
CA ARG A 68 -8.51 2.24 -3.81
C ARG A 68 -9.82 1.71 -3.22
N PRO A 69 -10.98 1.92 -3.88
CA PRO A 69 -12.25 1.34 -3.42
C PRO A 69 -12.18 -0.19 -3.45
N VAL A 70 -12.90 -0.85 -2.57
CA VAL A 70 -12.90 -2.32 -2.53
C VAL A 70 -13.65 -2.90 -3.73
N LEU A 71 -13.14 -4.01 -4.29
CA LEU A 71 -13.72 -4.64 -5.49
C LEU A 71 -15.21 -5.02 -5.33
N GLY A 72 -15.61 -5.45 -4.13
CA GLY A 72 -17.01 -5.80 -3.86
C GLY A 72 -17.94 -4.59 -3.93
N GLU A 73 -17.53 -3.45 -3.41
CA GLU A 73 -18.30 -2.20 -3.49
C GLU A 73 -18.41 -1.71 -4.94
N LEU A 74 -17.33 -1.80 -5.72
CA LEU A 74 -17.38 -1.51 -7.15
C LEU A 74 -18.37 -2.41 -7.89
N ALA A 75 -18.39 -3.71 -7.57
CA ALA A 75 -19.31 -4.66 -8.18
C ALA A 75 -20.78 -4.37 -7.81
N ILE A 76 -21.05 -3.88 -6.60
CA ILE A 76 -22.38 -3.41 -6.19
C ILE A 76 -22.77 -2.15 -6.98
N ASN A 77 -21.87 -1.16 -7.08
CA ASN A 77 -22.15 0.10 -7.77
C ASN A 77 -22.41 -0.10 -9.28
N LEU A 78 -21.83 -1.14 -9.88
CA LEU A 78 -22.09 -1.53 -11.27
C LEU A 78 -23.32 -2.45 -11.44
N GLY A 79 -24.00 -2.80 -10.34
CA GLY A 79 -25.16 -3.70 -10.36
C GLY A 79 -24.84 -5.17 -10.63
N TRP A 80 -23.57 -5.58 -10.56
CA TRP A 80 -23.15 -6.97 -10.83
C TRP A 80 -23.25 -7.87 -9.61
N LEU A 81 -23.18 -7.30 -8.40
CA LEU A 81 -23.39 -8.03 -7.15
C LEU A 81 -24.39 -7.32 -6.27
N LYS A 82 -25.12 -8.07 -5.45
CA LYS A 82 -25.84 -7.52 -4.31
C LYS A 82 -24.93 -7.41 -3.08
N LYS A 83 -25.38 -6.65 -2.08
CA LYS A 83 -24.69 -6.52 -0.79
C LYS A 83 -24.52 -7.89 -0.11
N GLU A 84 -25.54 -8.73 -0.21
CA GLU A 84 -25.56 -10.11 0.30
C GLU A 84 -24.48 -10.97 -0.35
N ASP A 85 -24.38 -10.96 -1.68
CA ASP A 85 -23.37 -11.70 -2.44
C ASP A 85 -21.95 -11.31 -2.03
N THR A 86 -21.72 -10.02 -1.84
CA THR A 86 -20.41 -9.49 -1.41
C THR A 86 -20.02 -9.97 -0.02
N LEU A 87 -20.97 -10.04 0.91
CA LEU A 87 -20.74 -10.59 2.25
C LEU A 87 -20.43 -12.09 2.18
N THR A 88 -21.13 -12.83 1.33
CA THR A 88 -20.91 -14.27 1.13
C THR A 88 -19.50 -14.55 0.60
N VAL A 89 -19.07 -13.82 -0.44
CA VAL A 89 -17.70 -13.91 -0.99
C VAL A 89 -16.65 -13.55 0.08
N THR A 90 -16.92 -12.54 0.90
CA THR A 90 -15.96 -12.08 1.93
C THR A 90 -15.82 -13.07 3.07
N ARG A 91 -16.94 -13.66 3.52
CA ARG A 91 -16.99 -14.63 4.63
C ARG A 91 -16.41 -15.99 4.26
N GLN A 92 -16.41 -16.36 2.98
CA GLN A 92 -15.86 -17.62 2.54
C GLN A 92 -14.35 -17.70 2.82
N ARG A 93 -13.97 -18.56 3.77
CA ARG A 93 -12.57 -18.91 4.03
C ARG A 93 -12.21 -20.11 3.15
N GLY A 94 -11.11 -20.03 2.42
CA GLY A 94 -10.67 -21.08 1.51
C GLY A 94 -9.24 -20.83 1.02
N PRO A 95 -8.70 -21.72 0.17
CA PRO A 95 -7.34 -21.57 -0.35
C PRO A 95 -7.16 -20.33 -1.25
N TYR A 96 -8.27 -19.74 -1.71
CA TYR A 96 -8.27 -18.52 -2.52
C TYR A 96 -8.19 -17.28 -1.64
N ALA A 97 -7.07 -16.57 -1.73
CA ALA A 97 -6.84 -15.38 -0.93
C ALA A 97 -7.58 -14.14 -1.47
N ARG A 98 -7.89 -14.10 -2.77
CA ARG A 98 -8.38 -12.88 -3.44
C ARG A 98 -9.89 -12.89 -3.62
N PHE A 99 -10.52 -11.73 -3.42
CA PHE A 99 -11.96 -11.54 -3.60
C PHE A 99 -12.46 -11.98 -4.99
N GLY A 100 -11.77 -11.54 -6.05
CA GLY A 100 -12.16 -11.86 -7.43
C GLY A 100 -12.13 -13.37 -7.74
N GLU A 101 -11.11 -14.08 -7.27
CA GLU A 101 -11.01 -15.54 -7.45
C GLU A 101 -12.16 -16.28 -6.75
N ARG A 102 -12.50 -15.87 -5.53
CA ARG A 102 -13.66 -16.41 -4.80
C ARG A 102 -14.97 -16.13 -5.54
N ALA A 103 -15.19 -14.90 -5.99
CA ALA A 103 -16.40 -14.52 -6.72
C ALA A 103 -16.59 -15.30 -8.03
N ILE A 104 -15.49 -15.58 -8.75
CA ILE A 104 -15.52 -16.42 -9.96
C ILE A 104 -15.92 -17.86 -9.64
N ARG A 105 -15.31 -18.44 -8.61
CA ARG A 105 -15.58 -19.83 -8.20
C ARG A 105 -17.02 -20.03 -7.73
N MET A 106 -17.62 -18.99 -7.16
CA MET A 106 -19.02 -19.00 -6.73
C MET A 106 -20.01 -18.74 -7.87
N GLY A 107 -19.54 -18.48 -9.10
CA GLY A 107 -20.40 -18.14 -10.23
C GLY A 107 -21.05 -16.76 -10.13
N LEU A 108 -20.61 -15.92 -9.18
CA LEU A 108 -21.18 -14.60 -8.93
C LEU A 108 -20.60 -13.53 -9.88
N LEU A 109 -19.36 -13.71 -10.33
CA LEU A 109 -18.72 -12.85 -11.33
C LEU A 109 -17.99 -13.69 -12.37
N SER A 110 -17.98 -13.24 -13.62
CA SER A 110 -17.13 -13.84 -14.65
C SER A 110 -15.68 -13.34 -14.53
N PRO A 111 -14.69 -14.09 -15.08
CA PRO A 111 -13.31 -13.61 -15.17
C PRO A 111 -13.18 -12.26 -15.89
N GLY A 112 -14.02 -12.02 -16.90
CA GLY A 112 -14.08 -10.75 -17.64
C GLY A 112 -14.53 -9.60 -16.75
N GLN A 113 -15.60 -9.80 -15.96
CA GLN A 113 -16.09 -8.80 -15.00
C GLN A 113 -15.04 -8.49 -13.93
N VAL A 114 -14.39 -9.51 -13.36
CA VAL A 114 -13.31 -9.29 -12.37
C VAL A 114 -12.15 -8.49 -12.98
N LYS A 115 -11.76 -8.80 -14.22
CA LYS A 115 -10.73 -8.03 -14.93
C LYS A 115 -11.17 -6.58 -15.14
N ALA A 116 -12.40 -6.35 -15.56
CA ALA A 116 -12.96 -5.01 -15.73
C ALA A 116 -12.98 -4.22 -14.41
N LEU A 117 -13.39 -4.85 -13.30
CA LEU A 117 -13.34 -4.21 -11.97
C LEU A 117 -11.92 -3.81 -11.57
N ILE A 118 -10.93 -4.68 -11.81
CA ILE A 118 -9.52 -4.39 -11.50
C ILE A 118 -9.00 -3.22 -12.34
N LEU A 119 -9.37 -3.16 -13.63
CA LEU A 119 -8.99 -2.06 -14.51
C LEU A 119 -9.65 -0.75 -14.07
N TYR A 120 -10.94 -0.79 -13.75
CA TYR A 120 -11.68 0.38 -13.26
C TYR A 120 -11.15 0.88 -11.91
N GLN A 121 -10.84 -0.03 -10.97
CA GLN A 121 -10.21 0.34 -9.71
C GLN A 121 -8.86 1.04 -9.91
N ARG A 122 -8.09 0.63 -10.93
CA ARG A 122 -6.79 1.26 -11.24
C ARG A 122 -6.95 2.69 -11.75
N THR A 123 -7.98 3.00 -12.53
CA THR A 123 -8.19 4.37 -13.05
C THR A 123 -8.57 5.36 -11.95
N MET A 124 -9.18 4.88 -10.87
CA MET A 124 -9.55 5.70 -9.71
C MET A 124 -8.38 6.06 -8.80
N GLN A 125 -7.25 5.37 -8.92
CA GLN A 125 -6.13 5.60 -8.03
C GLN A 125 -5.39 6.90 -8.39
N LYS A 126 -5.34 7.83 -7.46
CA LYS A 126 -4.52 9.04 -7.58
C LYS A 126 -3.05 8.71 -7.83
N LYS A 127 -2.38 9.58 -8.60
CA LYS A 127 -0.93 9.45 -8.86
C LYS A 127 -0.16 9.64 -7.56
N LEU A 128 0.90 8.86 -7.36
CA LEU A 128 1.76 8.95 -6.17
C LEU A 128 2.33 10.37 -5.97
N GLY A 129 2.64 11.07 -7.07
CA GLY A 129 3.13 12.46 -7.05
C GLY A 129 2.20 13.44 -6.33
N GLN A 130 0.88 13.22 -6.40
CA GLN A 130 -0.11 14.09 -5.76
C GLN A 130 0.03 14.10 -4.24
N TYR A 131 0.45 12.99 -3.64
CA TYR A 131 0.72 12.94 -2.19
C TYR A 131 1.79 13.95 -1.77
N PHE A 132 2.87 14.06 -2.55
CA PHE A 132 3.97 14.96 -2.21
C PHE A 132 3.57 16.43 -2.36
N VAL A 133 2.69 16.74 -3.32
CA VAL A 133 2.09 18.07 -3.48
C VAL A 133 1.15 18.39 -2.32
N GLU A 134 0.21 17.49 -1.98
CA GLU A 134 -0.73 17.68 -0.87
C GLU A 134 -0.04 17.81 0.49
N LYS A 135 1.16 17.24 0.65
CA LYS A 135 1.98 17.36 1.86
C LYS A 135 3.01 18.49 1.81
N GLY A 136 3.06 19.28 0.73
CA GLY A 136 4.01 20.38 0.57
C GLY A 136 5.47 19.94 0.52
N ILE A 137 5.75 18.68 0.16
CA ILE A 137 7.10 18.11 0.07
C ILE A 137 7.74 18.49 -1.27
N LEU A 138 6.95 18.50 -2.35
CA LEU A 138 7.36 18.87 -3.70
C LEU A 138 6.22 19.66 -4.38
N SER A 139 6.54 20.61 -5.23
CA SER A 139 5.56 21.32 -6.05
C SER A 139 5.07 20.47 -7.22
N ALA A 140 3.92 20.84 -7.82
CA ALA A 140 3.41 20.15 -9.00
C ALA A 140 4.40 20.22 -10.19
N GLU A 141 5.06 21.37 -10.36
CA GLU A 141 6.06 21.60 -11.39
C GLU A 141 7.30 20.73 -11.18
N GLU A 142 7.76 20.59 -9.93
CA GLU A 142 8.88 19.71 -9.59
C GLU A 142 8.53 18.25 -9.90
N ILE A 143 7.32 17.81 -9.56
CA ILE A 143 6.85 16.45 -9.85
C ILE A 143 6.86 16.17 -11.35
N GLU A 144 6.35 17.08 -12.16
CA GLU A 144 6.35 16.95 -13.62
C GLU A 144 7.77 16.91 -14.20
N HIS A 145 8.63 17.83 -13.76
CA HIS A 145 10.03 17.88 -14.17
C HIS A 145 10.77 16.59 -13.82
N LEU A 146 10.56 16.05 -12.61
CA LEU A 146 11.19 14.83 -12.13
C LEU A 146 10.66 13.59 -12.86
N ALA A 147 9.37 13.56 -13.20
CA ALA A 147 8.78 12.48 -13.99
C ALA A 147 9.43 12.39 -15.38
N ARG A 148 9.61 13.54 -16.05
CA ARG A 148 10.29 13.58 -17.35
C ARG A 148 11.75 13.11 -17.26
N LYS A 149 12.50 13.55 -16.24
CA LYS A 149 13.87 13.07 -15.99
C LYS A 149 13.94 11.58 -15.70
N MET A 150 12.94 11.03 -15.01
CA MET A 150 12.83 9.59 -14.78
C MET A 150 12.54 8.84 -16.08
N ASP A 151 11.66 9.34 -16.94
CA ASP A 151 11.34 8.73 -18.23
C ASP A 151 12.56 8.72 -19.16
N GLU A 152 13.32 9.81 -19.20
CA GLU A 152 14.60 9.89 -19.89
C GLU A 152 15.60 8.84 -19.36
N HIS A 153 15.73 8.69 -18.04
CA HIS A 153 16.56 7.65 -17.41
C HIS A 153 16.09 6.24 -17.82
N ASN A 154 14.79 5.97 -17.68
CA ASN A 154 14.20 4.66 -17.99
C ASN A 154 14.33 4.30 -19.47
N SER A 155 14.22 5.27 -20.39
CA SER A 155 14.35 5.09 -21.84
C SER A 155 15.69 4.48 -22.26
N ARG A 156 16.77 4.79 -21.53
CA ARG A 156 18.12 4.26 -21.79
C ARG A 156 18.19 2.75 -21.56
N PHE A 157 17.41 2.23 -20.61
CA PHE A 157 17.38 0.81 -20.27
C PHE A 157 16.34 0.01 -21.06
N TYR A 158 15.27 0.65 -21.56
CA TYR A 158 14.31 -0.02 -22.46
C TYR A 158 14.97 -0.52 -23.75
N LYS A 159 15.89 0.27 -24.32
CA LYS A 159 16.64 -0.10 -25.53
C LYS A 159 17.59 -1.28 -25.29
N GLN A 160 18.30 -1.27 -24.16
CA GLN A 160 19.20 -2.37 -23.76
C GLN A 160 18.46 -3.70 -23.54
N ARG A 161 17.28 -3.68 -22.92
CA ARG A 161 16.50 -4.91 -22.66
C ARG A 161 16.00 -5.56 -23.96
N GLN A 162 15.58 -4.75 -24.92
CA GLN A 162 15.13 -5.22 -26.25
C GLN A 162 16.29 -5.78 -27.09
N GLN A 163 17.47 -5.15 -27.03
CA GLN A 163 18.67 -5.64 -27.73
C GLN A 163 19.16 -6.99 -27.18
N ARG A 164 19.17 -7.17 -25.85
CA ARG A 164 19.55 -8.47 -25.24
C ARG A 164 18.58 -9.59 -25.59
N HIS A 165 17.28 -9.30 -25.69
CA HIS A 165 16.29 -10.30 -26.11
C HIS A 165 16.43 -10.66 -27.59
N LYS A 166 16.81 -9.72 -28.47
CA LYS A 166 17.09 -10.01 -29.88
C LYS A 166 18.39 -10.78 -30.13
N GLN A 167 19.37 -10.68 -29.23
CA GLN A 167 20.63 -11.41 -29.32
C GLN A 167 20.59 -12.81 -28.69
N ALA A 168 19.52 -13.13 -27.95
CA ALA A 168 19.30 -14.41 -27.28
C ALA A 168 18.31 -15.33 -28.03
N LEU A 169 17.85 -14.90 -29.20
CA LEU A 169 17.04 -15.66 -30.16
C LEU A 169 17.89 -15.91 -31.41
#